data_AF-A0A0B5KSN0-F1
#
_entry.id   AF-A0A0B5KSN0-F1
#
_cell.length_a   1.000
_cell.length_b   1.000
_cell.length_c   1.000
_cell.angle_alpha   90.00
_cell.angle_beta   90.00
_cell.angle_gamma   90.00
#
_symmetry.space_group_name_H-M   'P 1'
#
loop_
_entity.id
_entity.type
_entity.pdbx_description
1 polymer ?
#
loop_
_entity_poly.entity_id
_entity_poly.type
_entity_poly.pdbx_seq_one_letter_code
_entity_poly.pdbx_strand_id
1 'polypeptide(L)'
;MSVIAIDVAMHHLLAEPDDQVLVQAQLDAAEEAAMMFLNRRFYLDQVALDTARTGVHGALQAAKSANAAAVAAAEAEQDHTLRCRLLDHARQALADAYDQADAIAYGMVLNPAIQSACLLKLGHLFANREEVATGTTAVELPLASQHLLMPYRIRMGV
;
A
#
# COMPACT_ATOMS: atom_id res chain seq x y z
N MET A 1 -10.89 2.02 0.51
CA MET A 1 -11.68 2.86 -0.41
C MET A 1 -10.73 3.24 -1.50
N SER A 2 -10.96 2.66 -2.66
CA SER A 2 -10.12 2.83 -3.82
C SER A 2 -10.10 4.29 -4.28
N VAL A 3 -8.93 4.73 -4.75
CA VAL A 3 -8.74 6.03 -5.36
C VAL A 3 -9.36 6.04 -6.76
N ILE A 4 -9.27 4.92 -7.47
CA ILE A 4 -9.92 4.72 -8.76
C ILE A 4 -11.40 4.42 -8.52
N ALA A 5 -12.26 5.09 -9.30
CA ALA A 5 -13.69 4.88 -9.24
C ALA A 5 -14.05 3.46 -9.71
N ILE A 6 -14.96 2.80 -8.99
CA ILE A 6 -15.38 1.43 -9.29
C ILE A 6 -15.92 1.29 -10.71
N ASP A 7 -16.65 2.29 -11.22
CA ASP A 7 -17.20 2.27 -12.59
C ASP A 7 -16.11 2.12 -13.66
N VAL A 8 -14.95 2.74 -13.45
CA VAL A 8 -13.80 2.64 -14.37
C VAL A 8 -13.19 1.23 -14.31
N ALA A 9 -13.09 0.65 -13.12
CA ALA A 9 -12.64 -0.73 -12.93
C ALA A 9 -13.60 -1.75 -13.56
N MET A 10 -14.91 -1.60 -13.34
CA MET A 10 -15.93 -2.44 -13.95
C MET A 10 -15.88 -2.36 -15.48
N HIS A 11 -15.75 -1.15 -16.02
CA HIS A 11 -15.64 -0.93 -17.47
C HIS A 11 -14.35 -1.55 -18.05
N HIS A 12 -13.23 -1.44 -17.33
CA HIS A 12 -11.96 -2.04 -17.74
C HIS A 12 -12.04 -3.57 -17.85
N LEU A 13 -12.74 -4.21 -16.91
CA LEU A 13 -12.89 -5.66 -16.85
C LEU A 13 -14.03 -6.20 -17.72
N LEU A 14 -14.91 -5.33 -18.22
CA LEU A 14 -16.19 -5.72 -18.82
C LEU A 14 -17.02 -6.61 -17.87
N ALA A 15 -16.93 -6.33 -16.56
CA ALA A 15 -17.56 -7.13 -15.51
C ALA A 15 -19.06 -6.83 -15.37
N GLU A 16 -19.83 -7.81 -14.90
CA GLU A 16 -21.26 -7.66 -14.66
C GLU A 16 -21.53 -6.98 -13.31
N PRO A 17 -22.70 -6.33 -13.11
CA PRO A 17 -23.00 -5.65 -11.84
C PRO A 17 -22.86 -6.54 -10.59
N ASP A 18 -23.12 -7.83 -10.72
CA ASP A 18 -23.00 -8.81 -9.63
C ASP A 18 -21.54 -9.03 -9.17
N ASP A 19 -20.56 -8.78 -10.05
CA ASP A 19 -19.14 -8.89 -9.74
C ASP A 19 -18.61 -7.67 -8.96
N GLN A 20 -19.39 -6.60 -8.80
CA GLN A 20 -18.91 -5.33 -8.24
C GLN A 20 -18.22 -5.48 -6.88
N VAL A 21 -18.74 -6.35 -6.01
CA VAL A 21 -18.16 -6.60 -4.68
C VAL A 21 -16.77 -7.24 -4.81
N LEU A 22 -16.62 -8.20 -5.71
CA LEU A 22 -15.33 -8.85 -5.97
C LEU A 22 -14.34 -7.87 -6.59
N VAL A 23 -14.79 -7.11 -7.60
CA VAL A 23 -13.95 -6.12 -8.30
C VAL A 23 -13.48 -5.03 -7.34
N GLN A 24 -14.34 -4.56 -6.43
CA GLN A 24 -13.94 -3.58 -5.42
C GLN A 24 -12.83 -4.12 -4.52
N ALA A 25 -12.96 -5.34 -4.00
CA ALA A 25 -11.94 -5.95 -3.15
C ALA A 25 -10.60 -6.14 -3.89
N GLN A 26 -10.65 -6.57 -5.15
CA GLN A 26 -9.46 -6.73 -5.98
C GLN A 26 -8.84 -5.38 -6.37
N LEU A 27 -9.65 -4.34 -6.57
CA LEU A 27 -9.18 -2.99 -6.85
C LEU A 27 -8.45 -2.41 -5.64
N ASP A 28 -9.02 -2.52 -4.45
CA ASP A 28 -8.36 -2.11 -3.21
C ASP A 28 -7.01 -2.83 -3.05
N ALA A 29 -6.95 -4.15 -3.30
CA ALA A 29 -5.70 -4.91 -3.24
C ALA A 29 -4.68 -4.52 -4.34
N ALA A 30 -5.14 -4.22 -5.56
CA ALA A 30 -4.28 -3.80 -6.66
C ALA A 30 -3.65 -2.42 -6.38
N GLU A 31 -4.45 -1.49 -5.84
CA GLU A 31 -3.96 -0.17 -5.43
C GLU A 31 -2.98 -0.25 -4.25
N GLU A 32 -3.29 -1.08 -3.24
CA GLU A 32 -2.39 -1.32 -2.11
C GLU A 32 -1.05 -1.88 -2.57
N ALA A 33 -1.06 -2.89 -3.43
CA ALA A 33 0.15 -3.46 -4.01
C ALA A 33 0.97 -2.41 -4.79
N ALA A 34 0.30 -1.52 -5.53
CA ALA A 34 0.96 -0.43 -6.25
C ALA A 34 1.58 0.60 -5.28
N MET A 35 0.87 0.98 -4.22
CA MET A 35 1.38 1.92 -3.20
C MET A 35 2.59 1.34 -2.46
N MET A 36 2.53 0.06 -2.09
CA MET A 36 3.67 -0.66 -1.48
C MET A 36 4.87 -0.71 -2.42
N PHE A 37 4.65 -1.03 -3.70
CA PHE A 37 5.73 -1.03 -4.68
C PHE A 37 6.37 0.35 -4.83
N LEU A 38 5.57 1.42 -4.90
CA LEU A 38 6.05 2.79 -5.06
C LEU A 38 6.75 3.35 -3.82
N ASN A 39 6.54 2.75 -2.64
CA ASN A 39 6.84 3.35 -1.34
C ASN A 39 6.19 4.73 -1.17
N ARG A 40 4.99 4.91 -1.76
CA ARG A 40 4.23 6.16 -1.76
C ARG A 40 2.75 5.87 -1.73
N ARG A 41 1.99 6.76 -1.09
CA ARG A 41 0.54 6.80 -1.23
C ARG A 41 0.19 7.69 -2.42
N PHE A 42 -0.84 7.31 -3.16
CA PHE A 42 -1.42 8.18 -4.18
C PHE A 42 -2.85 8.57 -3.80
N TYR A 43 -3.30 9.71 -4.31
CA TYR A 43 -4.55 10.36 -3.95
C TYR A 43 -5.31 10.78 -5.21
N LEU A 44 -6.63 10.93 -5.11
CA LEU A 44 -7.48 11.29 -6.24
C LEU A 44 -7.11 12.67 -6.81
N ASP A 45 -6.91 13.63 -5.91
CA ASP A 45 -6.63 15.02 -6.25
C ASP A 45 -5.65 15.67 -5.25
N GLN A 46 -5.29 16.92 -5.54
CA GLN A 46 -4.38 17.69 -4.72
C GLN A 46 -4.96 17.99 -3.33
N VAL A 47 -6.28 18.15 -3.22
CA VAL A 47 -6.96 18.43 -1.95
C VAL A 47 -6.83 17.25 -0.99
N ALA A 48 -7.05 16.02 -1.47
CA ALA A 48 -6.88 14.82 -0.67
C ALA A 48 -5.42 14.62 -0.22
N LEU A 49 -4.45 14.88 -1.12
CA LEU A 49 -3.04 14.81 -0.81
C LEU A 49 -2.64 15.82 0.29
N ASP A 50 -3.06 17.08 0.15
CA ASP A 50 -2.72 18.12 1.13
C ASP A 50 -3.38 17.86 2.48
N THR A 51 -4.63 17.38 2.48
CA THR A 51 -5.32 16.95 3.69
C THR A 51 -4.54 15.85 4.41
N ALA A 52 -4.11 14.81 3.68
CA ALA A 52 -3.31 13.74 4.26
C ALA A 52 -1.96 14.25 4.80
N ARG A 53 -1.30 15.16 4.08
CA ARG A 53 -0.02 15.77 4.50
C ARG A 53 -0.13 16.58 5.79
N THR A 54 -1.21 17.34 5.97
CA THR A 54 -1.40 18.10 7.22
C THR A 54 -1.48 17.18 8.45
N GLY A 55 -1.98 15.95 8.29
CA GLY A 55 -2.05 14.95 9.36
C GLY A 55 -0.71 14.29 9.72
N VAL A 56 0.31 14.39 8.86
CA VAL A 56 1.61 13.70 9.05
C VAL A 56 2.30 14.13 10.34
N HIS A 57 2.30 15.43 10.64
CA HIS A 57 2.94 15.92 11.85
C HIS A 57 2.32 15.32 13.12
N GLY A 58 0.98 15.28 13.20
CA GLY A 58 0.27 14.67 14.31
C GLY A 58 0.53 13.17 14.41
N ALA A 59 0.58 12.47 13.28
CA ALA A 59 0.91 11.04 13.23
C ALA A 59 2.32 10.75 13.77
N LEU A 60 3.32 11.56 13.40
CA LEU A 60 4.70 11.43 13.91
C LEU A 60 4.77 11.66 15.42
N GLN A 61 4.08 12.68 15.94
CA GLN A 61 4.02 12.93 17.38
C GLN A 61 3.34 11.80 18.14
N ALA A 62 2.21 11.30 17.62
CA ALA A 62 1.49 10.17 18.18
C ALA A 62 2.36 8.91 18.22
N ALA A 63 3.04 8.58 17.11
CA ALA A 63 3.96 7.44 17.02
C ALA A 63 5.11 7.55 18.04
N LYS A 64 5.70 8.74 18.19
CA LYS A 64 6.75 8.98 19.19
C LYS A 64 6.23 8.78 20.62
N SER A 65 5.03 9.28 20.93
CA SER A 65 4.44 9.11 22.26
C SER A 65 4.09 7.65 22.56
N ALA A 66 3.57 6.91 21.57
CA ALA A 66 3.26 5.50 21.67
C ALA A 66 4.53 4.66 21.88
N ASN A 67 5.61 4.97 21.16
CA ASN A 67 6.90 4.31 21.34
C ASN A 67 7.48 4.56 22.74
N ALA A 68 7.43 5.80 23.23
CA ALA A 68 7.89 6.10 24.59
C ALA A 68 7.10 5.32 25.66
N ALA A 69 5.78 5.20 25.48
CA ALA A 69 4.94 4.38 26.36
C ALA A 69 5.29 2.87 26.28
N ALA A 70 5.53 2.35 25.07
CA ALA A 70 5.91 0.95 24.87
C ALA A 70 7.29 0.63 25.47
N VAL A 71 8.26 1.55 25.35
CA VAL A 71 9.59 1.41 25.97
C VAL A 71 9.47 1.42 27.49
N ALA A 72 8.70 2.34 28.07
CA ALA A 72 8.48 2.38 29.52
C ALA A 72 7.82 1.09 30.04
N ALA A 73 6.86 0.53 29.28
CA ALA A 73 6.25 -0.76 29.62
C ALA A 73 7.25 -1.92 29.53
N ALA A 74 8.11 -1.92 28.50
CA ALA A 74 9.16 -2.93 28.36
C ALA A 74 10.19 -2.87 29.50
N GLU A 75 10.60 -1.67 29.92
CA GLU A 75 11.57 -1.49 31.01
C GLU A 75 11.04 -1.95 32.37
N ALA A 76 9.73 -1.92 32.59
CA ALA A 76 9.10 -2.45 33.80
C ALA A 76 9.09 -4.00 33.86
N GLU A 77 9.27 -4.67 32.72
CA GLU A 77 9.29 -6.13 32.64
C GLU A 77 10.52 -6.68 33.36
N GLN A 78 10.38 -7.75 34.16
CA GLN A 78 11.47 -8.29 34.97
C GLN A 78 12.36 -9.25 34.18
N ASP A 79 11.76 -10.07 33.31
CA ASP A 79 12.46 -11.01 32.45
C ASP A 79 13.26 -10.27 31.37
N HIS A 80 14.58 -10.49 31.36
CA HIS A 80 15.49 -9.87 30.40
C HIS A 80 15.16 -10.22 28.94
N THR A 81 14.80 -11.48 28.67
CA THR A 81 14.56 -11.94 27.30
C THR A 81 13.28 -11.32 26.73
N LEU A 82 12.25 -11.22 27.56
CA LEU A 82 10.98 -10.58 27.19
C LEU A 82 11.17 -9.07 27.01
N ARG A 83 11.92 -8.40 27.92
CA ARG A 83 12.27 -6.99 27.79
C ARG A 83 12.93 -6.67 26.45
N CYS A 84 13.94 -7.45 26.05
CA CYS A 84 14.63 -7.25 24.76
C CYS A 84 13.66 -7.36 23.58
N ARG A 85 12.80 -8.38 23.55
CA ARG A 85 11.79 -8.53 22.49
C ARG A 85 10.81 -7.37 22.43
N LEU A 86 10.32 -6.91 23.58
CA LEU A 86 9.39 -5.78 23.65
C LEU A 86 10.03 -4.47 23.15
N LEU A 87 11.30 -4.23 23.48
CA LEU A 87 12.05 -3.08 22.98
C LEU A 87 12.23 -3.14 21.45
N ASP A 88 12.51 -4.32 20.90
CA ASP A 88 12.63 -4.50 19.45
C ASP A 88 11.28 -4.29 18.74
N HIS A 89 10.18 -4.81 19.29
CA HIS A 89 8.83 -4.52 18.79
C HIS A 89 8.49 -3.03 18.84
N ALA A 90 8.84 -2.33 19.92
CA ALA A 90 8.61 -0.89 20.04
C ALA A 90 9.39 -0.11 18.97
N ARG A 91 10.66 -0.47 18.72
CA ARG A 91 11.49 0.13 17.68
C ARG A 91 10.92 -0.12 16.29
N GLN A 92 10.52 -1.35 15.99
CA GLN A 92 9.92 -1.70 14.71
C GLN A 92 8.63 -0.92 14.46
N ALA A 93 7.74 -0.86 15.46
CA ALA A 93 6.49 -0.12 15.35
C ALA A 93 6.70 1.39 15.08
N LEU A 94 7.76 1.99 15.66
CA LEU A 94 8.12 3.37 15.38
C LEU A 94 8.70 3.53 13.97
N ALA A 95 9.54 2.60 13.52
CA ALA A 95 10.08 2.60 12.15
C ALA A 95 8.96 2.48 11.11
N ASP A 96 8.04 1.54 11.30
CA ASP A 96 6.89 1.34 10.41
C ASP A 96 5.99 2.58 10.36
N ALA A 97 5.76 3.24 11.51
CA ALA A 97 5.00 4.48 11.57
C ALA A 97 5.69 5.64 10.83
N TYR A 98 7.02 5.71 10.87
CA TYR A 98 7.79 6.68 10.10
C TYR A 98 7.74 6.38 8.59
N ASP A 99 7.85 5.12 8.19
CA ASP A 99 7.72 4.76 6.77
C ASP A 99 6.32 5.06 6.23
N GLN A 100 5.26 4.83 7.03
CA GLN A 100 3.90 5.24 6.68
C GLN A 100 3.76 6.76 6.56
N ALA A 101 4.36 7.51 7.48
CA ALA A 101 4.37 8.97 7.44
C ALA A 101 5.12 9.51 6.22
N ASP A 102 6.27 8.92 5.89
CA ASP A 102 7.05 9.24 4.70
C ASP A 102 6.29 8.92 3.41
N ALA A 103 5.61 7.77 3.35
CA ALA A 103 4.78 7.40 2.21
C ALA A 103 3.64 8.41 1.94
N ILE A 104 3.11 9.06 2.99
CA ILE A 104 2.15 10.18 2.87
C ILE A 104 2.88 11.47 2.46
N ALA A 105 4.00 11.81 3.10
CA ALA A 105 4.73 13.04 2.85
C ALA A 105 5.19 13.13 1.38
N TYR A 106 5.77 12.05 0.87
CA TYR A 106 6.17 11.88 -0.53
C TYR A 106 5.03 11.38 -1.43
N GLY A 107 3.79 11.42 -0.94
CA GLY A 107 2.61 11.04 -1.71
C GLY A 107 2.41 11.91 -2.94
N MET A 108 1.63 11.39 -3.88
CA MET A 108 1.39 12.03 -5.17
C MET A 108 -0.07 11.94 -5.60
N VAL A 109 -0.46 12.78 -6.56
CA VAL A 109 -1.78 12.66 -7.20
C VAL A 109 -1.75 11.52 -8.23
N LEU A 110 -2.86 10.79 -8.33
CA LEU A 110 -3.06 9.73 -9.30
C LEU A 110 -2.81 10.27 -10.70
N ASN A 111 -1.98 9.58 -11.47
CA ASN A 111 -1.70 9.89 -12.86
C ASN A 111 -2.15 8.73 -13.77
N PRO A 112 -2.27 8.96 -15.09
CA PRO A 112 -2.71 7.91 -16.01
C PRO A 112 -1.84 6.66 -16.01
N ALA A 113 -0.52 6.80 -15.79
CA ALA A 113 0.41 5.67 -15.75
C ALA A 113 0.13 4.75 -14.54
N ILE A 114 -0.01 5.31 -13.34
CA ILE A 114 -0.34 4.59 -12.11
C ILE A 114 -1.73 3.97 -12.21
N GLN A 115 -2.70 4.72 -12.72
CA GLN A 115 -4.06 4.21 -12.93
C GLN A 115 -4.04 2.98 -13.86
N SER A 116 -3.36 3.08 -15.00
CA SER A 116 -3.25 1.95 -15.94
C SER A 116 -2.51 0.75 -15.33
N ALA A 117 -1.47 0.98 -14.52
CA ALA A 117 -0.75 -0.09 -13.82
C ALA A 117 -1.65 -0.82 -12.80
N CYS A 118 -2.46 -0.09 -12.05
CA CYS A 118 -3.43 -0.66 -11.11
C CYS A 118 -4.52 -1.46 -11.84
N LEU A 119 -5.04 -0.94 -12.96
CA LEU A 119 -6.03 -1.64 -13.79
C LEU A 119 -5.46 -2.92 -14.41
N LEU A 120 -4.23 -2.91 -14.91
CA LEU A 120 -3.56 -4.13 -15.40
C LEU A 120 -3.39 -5.18 -14.29
N LYS A 121 -3.04 -4.75 -13.07
CA LYS A 121 -2.94 -5.64 -11.91
C LYS A 121 -4.30 -6.19 -11.52
N LEU A 122 -5.34 -5.36 -11.53
CA LEU A 122 -6.73 -5.77 -11.31
C LEU A 122 -7.19 -6.81 -12.35
N GLY A 123 -6.94 -6.57 -13.64
CA GLY A 123 -7.25 -7.51 -14.71
C GLY A 123 -6.61 -8.88 -14.49
N HIS A 124 -5.35 -8.90 -14.03
CA HIS A 124 -4.67 -10.14 -13.66
C HIS A 124 -5.36 -10.85 -12.48
N LEU A 125 -5.76 -10.14 -11.43
CA LEU A 125 -6.44 -10.71 -10.26
C LEU A 125 -7.85 -11.21 -10.59
N PHE A 126 -8.57 -10.52 -11.48
CA PHE A 126 -9.92 -10.92 -11.87
C PHE A 126 -9.92 -12.16 -12.78
N ALA A 127 -9.00 -12.20 -13.75
CA ALA A 127 -8.90 -13.31 -14.70
C ALA A 127 -8.33 -14.59 -14.07
N ASN A 128 -7.40 -14.47 -13.10
CA ASN A 128 -6.74 -15.61 -12.48
C ASN A 128 -7.19 -15.76 -11.02
N ARG A 129 -8.04 -16.77 -10.76
CA ARG A 129 -8.56 -17.09 -9.42
C ARG A 129 -7.70 -18.09 -8.65
N GLU A 130 -6.60 -18.53 -9.24
CA GLU A 130 -5.65 -19.48 -8.67
C GLU A 130 -4.23 -18.94 -8.85
N GLU A 131 -3.35 -19.22 -7.88
CA GLU A 131 -1.96 -18.75 -7.94
C GLU A 131 -1.12 -19.53 -8.95
N VAL A 132 -1.46 -20.80 -9.21
CA VAL A 132 -0.74 -21.68 -10.14
C VAL A 132 -1.75 -22.48 -10.97
N ALA A 133 -1.87 -22.14 -12.25
CA ALA A 133 -2.64 -22.93 -13.19
C ALA A 133 -1.86 -24.20 -13.59
N THR A 134 -2.38 -25.38 -13.24
CA THR A 134 -1.77 -26.66 -13.67
C THR A 134 -2.08 -26.94 -15.15
N GLY A 135 -1.07 -27.21 -15.97
CA GLY A 135 -1.24 -27.67 -17.36
C GLY A 135 -1.33 -26.58 -18.44
N THR A 136 -1.08 -25.31 -18.11
CA THR A 136 -0.93 -24.24 -19.10
C THR A 136 0.49 -23.66 -19.08
N THR A 137 1.06 -23.36 -20.23
CA THR A 137 2.29 -22.53 -20.30
C THR A 137 1.87 -21.09 -20.07
N ALA A 138 1.90 -20.64 -18.81
CA ALA A 138 1.75 -19.24 -18.48
C ALA A 138 2.94 -18.47 -19.05
N VAL A 139 2.73 -17.77 -20.18
CA VAL A 139 3.70 -16.81 -20.69
C VAL A 139 3.44 -15.51 -19.95
N GLU A 140 4.31 -15.16 -19.01
CA GLU A 140 4.26 -13.83 -18.38
C GLU A 140 4.47 -12.77 -19.47
N LEU A 141 3.46 -11.92 -19.67
CA LEU A 141 3.63 -10.69 -20.44
C LEU A 141 4.68 -9.83 -19.69
N PRO A 142 5.73 -9.32 -20.37
CA PRO A 142 6.79 -8.54 -19.74
C PRO A 142 6.21 -7.40 -18.89
N LEU A 143 6.34 -7.52 -17.56
CA LEU A 143 6.04 -6.62 -16.44
C LEU A 143 5.41 -5.23 -16.74
N ALA A 144 4.34 -5.17 -17.54
CA ALA A 144 3.80 -3.90 -18.05
C ALA A 144 3.39 -2.96 -16.91
N SER A 145 2.78 -3.49 -15.84
CA SER A 145 2.37 -2.71 -14.67
C SER A 145 3.57 -2.19 -13.86
N GLN A 146 4.60 -2.99 -13.60
CA GLN A 146 5.77 -2.54 -12.84
C GLN A 146 6.62 -1.55 -13.65
N HIS A 147 6.76 -1.74 -14.96
CA HIS A 147 7.46 -0.79 -15.82
C HIS A 147 6.82 0.61 -15.80
N LEU A 148 5.49 0.68 -15.69
CA LEU A 148 4.77 1.95 -15.55
C LEU A 148 4.98 2.61 -14.18
N LEU A 149 5.15 1.81 -13.11
CA LEU A 149 5.34 2.30 -11.74
C LEU A 149 6.81 2.67 -11.43
N MET A 150 7.77 2.00 -12.07
CA MET A 150 9.19 2.11 -11.76
C MET A 150 9.76 3.55 -11.75
N PRO A 151 9.37 4.47 -12.67
CA PRO A 151 9.83 5.86 -12.63
C PRO A 151 9.36 6.66 -11.42
N TYR A 152 8.27 6.23 -10.77
CA TYR A 152 7.65 6.95 -9.65
C TYR A 152 8.05 6.40 -8.28
N ARG A 153 8.77 5.27 -8.25
CA ARG A 153 9.19 4.58 -7.02
C ARG A 153 10.29 5.36 -6.31
N ILE A 154 10.23 5.40 -4.99
CA ILE A 154 11.28 5.99 -4.13
C ILE A 154 11.80 4.98 -3.11
N ARG A 155 12.94 5.34 -2.48
CA ARG A 155 13.58 4.52 -1.44
C ARG A 155 13.74 3.07 -1.92
N MET A 156 14.28 2.92 -3.14
CA MET A 156 14.77 1.63 -3.62
C MET A 156 15.80 1.19 -2.58
N GLY A 157 15.47 0.15 -1.79
CA GLY A 157 16.40 -0.38 -0.80
C GLY A 157 17.75 -0.61 -1.46
N VAL A 158 18.82 -0.16 -0.80
CA VAL A 158 20.19 -0.48 -1.20
C VAL A 158 20.52 -1.88 -0.69
#